data_AF-A0A671LTG3-F1
#
_entry.id   AF-A0A671LTG3-F1
#
_cell.length_a   1.000
_cell.length_b   1.000
_cell.length_c   1.000
_cell.angle_alpha   90.00
_cell.angle_beta   90.00
_cell.angle_gamma   90.00
#
_symmetry.space_group_name_H-M   'P 1'
#
loop_
_entity.id
_entity.type
_entity.pdbx_description
1 polymer ?
#
loop_
_entity_poly.entity_id
_entity_poly.type
_entity_poly.pdbx_seq_one_letter_code
_entity_poly.pdbx_strand_id
1 'polypeptide(L)'
;SATELETFSTVSSIHCEILVPQGKMIMQDKLEKERNDANNYVEEYVYEMRDKLHGIFEKFVNESDRDALSLKLEDTEVWLYEDGEDQPKQVYIDKLVELKRLGQPIQERYTEFEERPKAFDELGRLLQQYMKIVEAYKTKEEQYDHLDEAEVQKVDRMVNDVMIWMNSKMNQQNKQSLAVEPVVKTTEIQAKAQELFSACNPVVTKPKPKVDLPKEENPSEPNGPVNTQENPEAQPSGTEQVAADSADATEAKPDMDLD
;
A
#
# COMPACT_ATOMS: atom_id res chain seq x y z
N SER A 1 25.59 15.39 -57.69
CA SER A 1 26.01 16.64 -58.39
C SER A 1 26.28 17.74 -57.35
N ALA A 2 27.11 18.76 -57.60
CA ALA A 2 27.37 19.84 -56.62
C ALA A 2 26.06 20.54 -56.16
N THR A 3 25.11 20.64 -57.08
CA THR A 3 23.74 21.13 -56.87
C THR A 3 22.95 20.32 -55.82
N GLU A 4 23.26 19.04 -55.66
CA GLU A 4 22.57 18.11 -54.76
C GLU A 4 23.05 18.24 -53.30
N LEU A 5 24.31 18.66 -53.12
CA LEU A 5 24.88 18.99 -51.81
C LEU A 5 24.40 20.36 -51.33
N GLU A 6 24.25 21.33 -52.24
CA GLU A 6 23.70 22.65 -51.93
C GLU A 6 22.21 22.57 -51.56
N THR A 7 21.41 21.74 -52.25
CA THR A 7 20.01 21.53 -51.89
C THR A 7 19.88 20.83 -50.53
N PHE A 8 20.71 19.83 -50.23
CA PHE A 8 20.70 19.17 -48.91
C PHE A 8 21.10 20.11 -47.77
N SER A 9 22.13 20.94 -47.96
CA SER A 9 22.54 21.95 -46.98
C SER A 9 21.45 22.99 -46.74
N THR A 10 20.76 23.42 -47.81
CA THR A 10 19.66 24.40 -47.71
C THR A 10 18.45 23.80 -46.98
N VAL A 11 18.08 22.55 -47.30
CA VAL A 11 16.99 21.84 -46.62
C VAL A 11 17.32 21.60 -45.15
N SER A 12 18.55 21.23 -44.82
CA SER A 12 19.01 21.06 -43.43
C SER A 12 18.96 22.38 -42.65
N SER A 13 19.35 23.50 -43.28
CA SER A 13 19.29 24.82 -42.68
C SER A 13 17.84 25.28 -42.42
N ILE A 14 16.94 25.09 -43.39
CA ILE A 14 15.50 25.39 -43.25
C ILE A 14 14.85 24.51 -42.18
N HIS A 15 15.22 23.22 -42.13
CA HIS A 15 14.73 22.30 -41.11
C HIS A 15 15.17 22.73 -39.69
N CYS A 16 16.42 23.18 -39.54
CA CYS A 16 16.93 23.74 -38.29
C CYS A 16 16.22 25.05 -37.90
N GLU A 17 16.01 25.95 -38.86
CA GLU A 17 15.27 27.20 -38.65
C GLU A 17 13.81 27.00 -38.24
N ILE A 18 13.19 25.87 -38.60
CA ILE A 18 11.81 25.53 -38.21
C ILE A 18 11.78 24.74 -36.90
N LEU A 19 12.66 23.75 -36.72
CA LEU A 19 12.68 22.89 -35.54
C LEU A 19 13.14 23.61 -34.28
N VAL A 20 14.09 24.53 -34.38
CA VAL A 20 14.61 25.24 -33.20
C VAL A 20 13.53 26.14 -32.56
N PRO A 21 12.78 26.97 -33.31
CA PRO A 21 11.64 27.70 -32.77
C PRO A 21 10.50 26.80 -32.29
N GLN A 22 10.17 25.72 -33.01
CA GLN A 22 9.16 24.76 -32.54
C GLN A 22 9.57 24.09 -31.23
N GLY A 23 10.84 23.68 -31.08
CA GLY A 23 11.37 23.14 -29.83
C GLY A 23 11.31 24.15 -28.69
N LYS A 24 11.61 25.43 -28.96
CA LYS A 24 11.46 26.52 -27.98
C LYS A 24 10.01 26.72 -27.56
N MET A 25 9.07 26.72 -28.51
CA MET A 25 7.64 26.85 -28.24
C MET A 25 7.13 25.66 -27.41
N ILE A 26 7.49 24.42 -27.76
CA ILE A 26 7.12 23.22 -26.98
C ILE A 26 7.66 23.30 -25.54
N MET A 27 8.90 23.76 -25.35
CA MET A 27 9.48 23.93 -24.01
C MET A 27 8.79 25.04 -23.23
N GLN A 28 8.47 26.15 -23.88
CA GLN A 28 7.75 27.28 -23.27
C GLN A 28 6.34 26.88 -22.86
N ASP A 29 5.58 26.21 -23.73
CA ASP A 29 4.25 25.67 -23.44
C ASP A 29 4.28 24.72 -22.25
N LYS A 30 5.32 23.87 -22.16
CA LYS A 30 5.51 22.97 -21.01
C LYS A 30 5.77 23.74 -19.72
N LEU A 31 6.63 24.75 -19.74
CA LEU A 31 6.94 25.56 -18.55
C LEU A 31 5.72 26.36 -18.08
N GLU A 32 4.95 26.91 -19.00
CA GLU A 32 3.72 27.62 -18.70
C GLU A 32 2.65 26.68 -18.13
N LYS A 33 2.51 25.48 -18.70
CA LYS A 33 1.64 24.45 -18.12
C LYS A 33 2.06 24.09 -16.69
N GLU A 34 3.34 23.79 -16.46
CA GLU A 34 3.83 23.43 -15.13
C GLU A 34 3.69 24.58 -14.10
N ARG A 35 3.77 25.84 -14.56
CA ARG A 35 3.49 27.02 -13.75
C ARG A 35 2.01 27.08 -13.36
N ASN A 36 1.12 26.93 -14.34
CA ASN A 36 -0.33 26.96 -14.10
C ASN A 36 -0.77 25.80 -13.20
N ASP A 37 -0.21 24.60 -13.38
CA ASP A 37 -0.45 23.46 -12.50
C ASP A 37 -0.03 23.80 -11.05
N ALA A 38 1.14 24.41 -10.85
CA ALA A 38 1.62 24.82 -9.53
C ALA A 38 0.73 25.89 -8.87
N ASN A 39 0.23 26.86 -9.65
CA ASN A 39 -0.72 27.86 -9.18
C ASN A 39 -2.04 27.19 -8.73
N ASN A 40 -2.62 26.33 -9.58
CA ASN A 40 -3.84 25.60 -9.27
C ASN A 40 -3.68 24.71 -8.01
N TYR A 41 -2.51 24.09 -7.81
CA TYR A 41 -2.25 23.33 -6.59
C TYR A 41 -2.22 24.19 -5.32
N VAL A 42 -1.71 25.42 -5.39
CA VAL A 42 -1.73 26.34 -4.24
C VAL A 42 -3.17 26.77 -3.95
N GLU A 43 -3.91 27.15 -5.00
CA GLU A 43 -5.32 27.56 -4.89
C GLU A 43 -6.19 26.44 -4.28
N GLU A 44 -6.09 25.22 -4.83
CA GLU A 44 -6.79 24.04 -4.31
C GLU A 44 -6.43 23.77 -2.84
N TYR A 45 -5.14 23.83 -2.50
CA TYR A 45 -4.69 23.63 -1.12
C TYR A 45 -5.24 24.69 -0.16
N VAL A 46 -5.29 25.96 -0.58
CA VAL A 46 -5.83 27.05 0.24
C VAL A 46 -7.31 26.81 0.55
N TYR A 47 -8.11 26.48 -0.46
CA TYR A 47 -9.54 26.20 -0.28
C TYR A 47 -9.79 24.93 0.55
N GLU A 48 -9.11 23.84 0.24
CA GLU A 48 -9.25 22.56 0.95
C GLU A 48 -8.85 22.70 2.42
N MET A 49 -7.73 23.35 2.69
CA MET A 49 -7.25 23.51 4.07
C MET A 49 -8.16 24.42 4.89
N ARG A 50 -8.68 25.51 4.31
CA ARG A 50 -9.63 26.39 5.00
C ARG A 50 -10.90 25.64 5.38
N ASP A 51 -11.48 24.86 4.47
CA ASP A 51 -12.67 24.04 4.75
C ASP A 51 -12.39 23.02 5.85
N LYS A 52 -11.29 22.28 5.74
CA LYS A 52 -10.90 21.28 6.74
C LYS A 52 -10.57 21.88 8.10
N LEU A 53 -9.99 23.08 8.14
CA LEU A 53 -9.62 23.78 9.37
C LEU A 53 -10.85 24.12 10.22
N HIS A 54 -11.95 24.52 9.59
CA HIS A 54 -13.23 24.81 10.26
C HIS A 54 -14.16 23.60 10.38
N GLY A 55 -13.85 22.49 9.71
CA GLY A 55 -14.59 21.24 9.79
C GLY A 55 -13.87 20.19 10.63
N ILE A 56 -13.21 19.26 9.94
CA ILE A 56 -12.65 18.04 10.55
C ILE A 56 -11.47 18.31 11.49
N PHE A 57 -10.67 19.37 11.26
CA PHE A 57 -9.47 19.66 12.02
C PHE A 57 -9.73 20.51 13.28
N GLU A 58 -10.93 21.08 13.43
CA GLU A 58 -11.28 22.00 14.53
C GLU A 58 -10.92 21.43 15.91
N LYS A 59 -11.10 20.11 16.10
CA LYS A 59 -10.84 19.42 17.38
C LYS A 59 -9.38 19.02 17.60
N PHE A 60 -8.53 19.12 16.57
CA PHE A 60 -7.15 18.63 16.55
C PHE A 60 -6.11 19.76 16.51
N VAL A 61 -6.57 21.01 16.45
CA VAL A 61 -5.76 22.21 16.38
C VAL A 61 -6.00 23.10 17.59
N ASN A 62 -4.95 23.76 18.09
CA ASN A 62 -5.10 24.80 19.10
C ASN A 62 -5.62 26.08 18.44
N GLU A 63 -6.35 26.92 19.18
CA GLU A 63 -6.86 28.20 18.66
C GLU A 63 -5.75 29.07 18.06
N SER A 64 -4.60 29.18 18.74
CA SER A 64 -3.45 29.94 18.24
C SER A 64 -2.87 29.39 16.93
N ASP A 65 -2.77 28.06 16.79
CA ASP A 65 -2.21 27.42 15.59
C ASP A 65 -3.19 27.53 14.42
N ARG A 66 -4.49 27.41 14.72
CA ARG A 66 -5.59 27.61 13.77
C ARG A 66 -5.58 29.03 13.24
N ASP A 67 -5.53 30.02 14.11
CA ASP A 67 -5.58 31.43 13.71
C ASP A 67 -4.33 31.82 12.90
N ALA A 68 -3.16 31.29 13.28
CA ALA A 68 -1.93 31.47 12.51
C ALA A 68 -2.00 30.84 11.11
N LEU A 69 -2.58 29.65 10.98
CA LEU A 69 -2.78 29.00 9.68
C LEU A 69 -3.86 29.72 8.86
N SER A 70 -4.98 30.12 9.45
CA SER A 70 -6.06 30.86 8.78
C SER A 70 -5.53 32.16 8.18
N LEU A 71 -4.80 32.94 8.97
CA LEU A 71 -4.18 34.17 8.50
C LEU A 71 -3.24 33.90 7.33
N LYS A 72 -2.47 32.80 7.38
CA LYS A 72 -1.53 32.47 6.31
C LYS A 72 -2.20 32.00 5.02
N LEU A 73 -3.34 31.31 5.13
CA LEU A 73 -4.18 30.92 4.02
C LEU A 73 -4.81 32.17 3.36
N GLU A 74 -5.34 33.08 4.16
CA GLU A 74 -5.89 34.38 3.71
C GLU A 74 -4.82 35.25 3.02
N ASP A 75 -3.64 35.39 3.63
CA ASP A 75 -2.50 36.11 3.03
C ASP A 75 -2.11 35.52 1.67
N THR A 76 -2.19 34.20 1.53
CA THR A 76 -1.83 33.51 0.27
C THR A 76 -2.94 33.64 -0.77
N GLU A 77 -4.21 33.62 -0.36
CA GLU A 77 -5.36 33.89 -1.24
C GLU A 77 -5.29 35.31 -1.82
N VAL A 78 -5.07 36.33 -0.97
CA VAL A 78 -4.90 37.72 -1.42
C VAL A 78 -3.71 37.83 -2.37
N TRP A 79 -2.58 37.19 -2.03
CA TRP A 79 -1.40 37.18 -2.88
C TRP A 79 -1.67 36.53 -4.26
N LEU A 80 -2.46 35.46 -4.34
CA LEU A 80 -2.83 34.82 -5.62
C LEU A 80 -3.60 35.77 -6.54
N TYR A 81 -4.43 36.66 -6.00
CA TYR A 81 -5.21 37.63 -6.77
C TYR A 81 -4.45 38.92 -7.11
N GLU A 82 -3.41 39.29 -6.36
CA GLU A 82 -2.62 40.51 -6.58
C GLU A 82 -1.31 40.21 -7.32
N ASP A 83 -0.26 39.83 -6.59
CA ASP A 83 1.08 39.62 -7.13
C ASP A 83 1.29 38.23 -7.75
N GLY A 84 0.32 37.32 -7.59
CA GLY A 84 0.42 35.91 -7.87
C GLY A 84 0.13 35.49 -9.32
N GLU A 85 -0.28 36.39 -10.21
CA GLU A 85 -0.68 36.03 -11.60
C GLU A 85 0.53 35.69 -12.49
N ASP A 86 1.67 36.39 -12.34
CA ASP A 86 2.86 36.21 -13.21
C ASP A 86 4.13 35.87 -12.41
N GLN A 87 4.03 34.85 -11.56
CA GLN A 87 5.16 34.41 -10.73
C GLN A 87 5.84 33.17 -11.31
N PRO A 88 7.15 32.99 -11.09
CA PRO A 88 7.83 31.78 -11.50
C PRO A 88 7.32 30.59 -10.67
N LYS A 89 7.28 29.41 -11.29
CA LYS A 89 6.85 28.13 -10.68
C LYS A 89 7.39 27.93 -9.26
N GLN A 90 8.66 28.27 -9.03
CA GLN A 90 9.33 28.08 -7.73
C GLN A 90 8.64 28.85 -6.60
N VAL A 91 8.09 30.04 -6.87
CA VAL A 91 7.43 30.85 -5.84
C VAL A 91 6.14 30.19 -5.37
N TYR A 92 5.35 29.59 -6.27
CA TYR A 92 4.17 28.81 -5.87
C TYR A 92 4.56 27.58 -5.04
N ILE A 93 5.66 26.90 -5.41
CA ILE A 93 6.18 25.76 -4.63
C ILE A 93 6.58 26.20 -3.23
N ASP A 94 7.32 27.31 -3.12
CA ASP A 94 7.79 27.82 -1.82
C ASP A 94 6.61 28.24 -0.93
N LYS A 95 5.58 28.89 -1.50
CA LYS A 95 4.32 29.22 -0.82
C LYS A 95 3.60 27.96 -0.33
N LEU A 96 3.50 26.94 -1.20
CA LEU A 96 2.88 25.67 -0.84
C LEU A 96 3.63 24.98 0.31
N VAL A 97 4.96 25.01 0.29
CA VAL A 97 5.80 24.45 1.37
C VAL A 97 5.60 25.21 2.67
N GLU A 98 5.50 26.54 2.63
CA GLU A 98 5.23 27.36 3.82
C GLU A 98 3.87 27.04 4.44
N LEU A 99 2.82 26.93 3.61
CA LEU A 99 1.48 26.55 4.06
C LEU A 99 1.48 25.12 4.63
N LYS A 100 2.09 24.17 3.91
CA LYS A 100 2.21 22.77 4.36
C LYS A 100 2.98 22.65 5.65
N ARG A 101 4.00 23.47 5.91
CA ARG A 101 4.75 23.43 7.18
C ARG A 101 3.85 23.67 8.39
N LEU A 102 2.81 24.48 8.24
CA LEU A 102 1.82 24.75 9.29
C LEU A 102 0.66 23.75 9.27
N GLY A 103 0.18 23.37 8.08
CA GLY A 103 -0.94 22.44 7.91
C GLY A 103 -0.61 20.97 8.17
N GLN A 104 0.59 20.53 7.81
CA GLN A 104 1.05 19.14 7.94
C GLN A 104 0.96 18.60 9.36
N PRO A 105 1.43 19.28 10.44
CA PRO A 105 1.28 18.74 11.79
C PRO A 105 -0.19 18.57 12.21
N ILE A 106 -1.10 19.41 11.72
CA ILE A 106 -2.54 19.31 11.99
C ILE A 106 -3.13 18.11 11.25
N GLN A 107 -2.80 17.98 9.96
CA GLN A 107 -3.22 16.85 9.15
C GLN A 107 -2.68 15.53 9.70
N GLU A 108 -1.41 15.49 10.10
CA GLU A 108 -0.79 14.32 10.73
C GLU A 108 -1.54 13.93 12.01
N ARG A 109 -1.88 14.88 12.89
CA ARG A 109 -2.67 14.58 14.11
C ARG A 109 -4.05 13.98 13.77
N TYR A 110 -4.72 14.51 12.76
CA TYR A 110 -6.01 13.99 12.29
C TYR A 110 -5.87 12.58 11.70
N THR A 111 -4.93 12.37 10.77
CA THR A 111 -4.68 11.06 10.16
C THR A 111 -4.27 10.04 11.22
N GLU A 112 -3.42 10.44 12.17
CA GLU A 112 -3.05 9.61 13.32
C GLU A 112 -4.25 9.27 14.21
N PHE A 113 -5.25 10.15 14.32
CA PHE A 113 -6.48 9.83 15.07
C PHE A 113 -7.38 8.83 14.33
N GLU A 114 -7.47 8.92 13.00
CA GLU A 114 -8.25 7.96 12.20
C GLU A 114 -7.58 6.60 12.02
N GLU A 115 -6.26 6.59 11.86
CA GLU A 115 -5.48 5.37 11.60
C GLU A 115 -5.14 4.61 12.88
N ARG A 116 -4.99 5.29 14.02
CA ARG A 116 -4.62 4.63 15.29
C ARG A 116 -5.62 3.56 15.74
N PRO A 117 -6.95 3.76 15.70
CA PRO A 117 -7.91 2.70 15.99
C PRO A 117 -7.72 1.48 15.09
N LYS A 118 -7.54 1.69 13.77
CA LYS A 118 -7.31 0.61 12.81
C LYS A 118 -6.01 -0.14 13.10
N ALA A 119 -4.94 0.57 13.45
CA ALA A 119 -3.66 -0.04 13.81
C ALA A 119 -3.76 -0.86 15.11
N PHE A 120 -4.53 -0.37 16.09
CA PHE A 120 -4.80 -1.12 17.31
C PHE A 120 -5.67 -2.35 17.07
N ASP A 121 -6.68 -2.25 16.20
CA ASP A 121 -7.52 -3.39 15.83
C ASP A 121 -6.70 -4.49 15.15
N GLU A 122 -5.80 -4.13 14.23
CA GLU A 122 -4.92 -5.11 13.57
C GLU A 122 -3.92 -5.74 14.56
N LEU A 123 -3.33 -4.94 15.46
CA LEU A 123 -2.49 -5.47 16.54
C LEU A 123 -3.29 -6.43 17.45
N GLY A 124 -4.52 -6.07 17.80
CA GLY A 124 -5.42 -6.89 18.59
C GLY A 124 -5.75 -8.22 17.89
N ARG A 125 -6.00 -8.19 16.59
CA ARG A 125 -6.23 -9.39 15.76
C ARG A 125 -5.01 -10.33 15.77
N LEU A 126 -3.81 -9.78 15.61
CA LEU A 126 -2.55 -10.54 15.69
C LEU A 126 -2.36 -11.16 17.07
N LEU A 127 -2.58 -10.40 18.15
CA LEU A 127 -2.52 -10.90 19.52
C LEU A 127 -3.48 -12.08 19.72
N GLN A 128 -4.75 -11.93 19.31
CA GLN A 128 -5.74 -13.00 19.41
C GLN A 128 -5.35 -14.25 18.62
N GLN A 129 -4.76 -14.09 17.44
CA GLN A 129 -4.26 -15.22 16.64
C GLN A 129 -3.19 -16.00 17.41
N TYR A 130 -2.18 -15.30 17.97
CA TYR A 130 -1.12 -15.96 18.72
C TYR A 130 -1.60 -16.56 20.05
N MET A 131 -2.53 -15.90 20.76
CA MET A 131 -3.15 -16.46 21.96
C MET A 131 -3.84 -17.80 21.67
N LYS A 132 -4.62 -17.88 20.59
CA LYS A 132 -5.28 -19.14 20.16
C LYS A 132 -4.27 -20.24 19.85
N ILE A 133 -3.16 -19.91 19.20
CA ILE A 133 -2.12 -20.90 18.88
C ILE A 133 -1.46 -21.42 20.16
N VAL A 134 -1.14 -20.53 21.10
CA VAL A 134 -0.58 -20.92 22.40
C VAL A 134 -1.55 -21.80 23.19
N GLU A 135 -2.85 -21.53 23.13
CA GLU A 135 -3.89 -22.34 23.77
C GLU A 135 -4.08 -23.71 23.10
N ALA A 136 -4.03 -23.77 21.76
CA ALA A 136 -4.04 -25.02 21.00
C ALA A 136 -2.82 -25.91 21.35
N TYR A 137 -1.65 -25.31 21.57
CA TYR A 137 -0.48 -26.01 22.09
C TYR A 137 -0.71 -26.57 23.50
N LYS A 138 -1.23 -25.76 24.43
CA LYS A 138 -1.54 -26.19 25.81
C LYS A 138 -2.56 -27.33 25.85
N THR A 139 -3.46 -27.37 24.87
CA THR A 139 -4.49 -28.42 24.71
C THR A 139 -3.96 -29.67 23.98
N LYS A 140 -2.68 -29.67 23.55
CA LYS A 140 -2.01 -30.75 22.81
C LYS A 140 -2.71 -31.11 21.49
N GLU A 141 -3.11 -30.10 20.73
CA GLU A 141 -3.59 -30.33 19.36
C GLU A 141 -2.47 -30.90 18.49
N GLU A 142 -2.79 -31.93 17.69
CA GLU A 142 -1.83 -32.69 16.88
C GLU A 142 -1.03 -31.80 15.90
N GLN A 143 -1.53 -30.61 15.57
CA GLN A 143 -0.88 -29.64 14.69
C GLN A 143 0.24 -28.85 15.37
N TYR A 144 0.26 -28.75 16.70
CA TYR A 144 1.20 -27.91 17.44
C TYR A 144 2.00 -28.67 18.51
N ASP A 145 1.67 -29.93 18.80
CA ASP A 145 2.35 -30.78 19.80
C ASP A 145 3.87 -30.96 19.55
N HIS A 146 4.35 -30.70 18.33
CA HIS A 146 5.77 -30.75 17.97
C HIS A 146 6.54 -29.46 18.25
N LEU A 147 5.87 -28.40 18.71
CA LEU A 147 6.53 -27.13 19.04
C LEU A 147 7.31 -27.22 20.35
N ASP A 148 8.44 -26.54 20.40
CA ASP A 148 9.27 -26.48 21.60
C ASP A 148 8.56 -25.68 22.69
N GLU A 149 8.45 -26.25 23.89
CA GLU A 149 7.73 -25.62 25.00
C GLU A 149 8.35 -24.28 25.42
N ALA A 150 9.68 -24.14 25.33
CA ALA A 150 10.36 -22.90 25.66
C ALA A 150 10.07 -21.81 24.60
N GLU A 151 9.93 -22.19 23.33
CA GLU A 151 9.53 -21.26 22.27
C GLU A 151 8.06 -20.83 22.39
N VAL A 152 7.15 -21.75 22.72
CA VAL A 152 5.74 -21.41 22.95
C VAL A 152 5.58 -20.51 24.19
N GLN A 153 6.30 -20.78 25.27
CA GLN A 153 6.33 -19.89 26.44
C GLN A 153 6.90 -18.52 26.10
N LYS A 154 7.89 -18.43 25.20
CA LYS A 154 8.40 -17.14 24.72
C LYS A 154 7.32 -16.36 23.95
N VAL A 155 6.56 -17.03 23.08
CA VAL A 155 5.42 -16.42 22.37
C VAL A 155 4.36 -15.95 23.36
N ASP A 156 3.98 -16.76 24.34
CA ASP A 156 3.02 -16.40 25.40
C ASP A 156 3.45 -15.14 26.17
N ARG A 157 4.73 -15.05 26.57
CA ARG A 157 5.28 -13.86 27.23
C ARG A 157 5.24 -12.63 26.32
N MET A 158 5.69 -12.74 25.07
CA MET A 158 5.69 -11.62 24.12
C MET A 158 4.28 -11.11 23.84
N VAL A 159 3.30 -12.00 23.69
CA VAL A 159 1.89 -11.65 23.51
C VAL A 159 1.35 -10.91 24.75
N ASN A 160 1.63 -11.40 25.96
CA ASN A 160 1.23 -10.72 27.19
C ASN A 160 1.88 -9.33 27.33
N ASP A 161 3.19 -9.21 27.07
CA ASP A 161 3.92 -7.94 27.15
C ASP A 161 3.35 -6.91 26.17
N VAL A 162 3.09 -7.30 24.92
CA VAL A 162 2.50 -6.43 23.90
C VAL A 162 1.05 -6.07 24.24
N MET A 163 0.28 -6.99 24.84
CA MET A 163 -1.08 -6.71 25.31
C MET A 163 -1.10 -5.70 26.47
N ILE A 164 -0.17 -5.81 27.43
CA ILE A 164 -0.01 -4.82 28.51
C ILE A 164 0.40 -3.46 27.93
N TRP A 165 1.34 -3.45 26.98
CA TRP A 165 1.77 -2.25 26.28
C TRP A 165 0.62 -1.55 25.55
N MET A 166 -0.17 -2.31 24.77
CA MET A 166 -1.34 -1.83 24.04
C MET A 166 -2.35 -1.17 24.99
N ASN A 167 -2.72 -1.86 26.08
CA ASN A 167 -3.63 -1.31 27.08
C ASN A 167 -3.07 -0.06 27.76
N SER A 168 -1.77 -0.04 28.08
CA SER A 168 -1.12 1.13 28.68
C SER A 168 -1.14 2.34 27.75
N LYS A 169 -0.78 2.15 26.48
CA LYS A 169 -0.79 3.22 25.47
C LYS A 169 -2.19 3.72 25.14
N MET A 170 -3.18 2.82 25.03
CA MET A 170 -4.58 3.20 24.83
C MET A 170 -5.10 4.04 26.01
N ASN A 171 -4.79 3.65 27.25
CA ASN A 171 -5.17 4.41 28.43
C ASN A 171 -4.47 5.78 28.53
N GLN A 172 -3.20 5.87 28.13
CA GLN A 172 -2.49 7.16 28.10
C GLN A 172 -3.08 8.09 27.04
N GLN A 173 -3.41 7.55 25.85
CA GLN A 173 -4.01 8.33 24.76
C GLN A 173 -5.40 8.84 25.15
N ASN A 174 -6.23 8.04 25.83
CA ASN A 174 -7.56 8.46 26.30
C ASN A 174 -7.52 9.60 27.33
N LYS A 175 -6.39 9.81 28.00
CA LYS A 175 -6.21 10.90 28.97
C LYS A 175 -5.70 12.19 28.33
N GLN A 176 -5.27 12.15 27.08
CA GLN A 176 -4.74 13.31 26.38
C GLN A 176 -5.81 14.05 25.59
N SER A 177 -5.63 15.36 25.43
CA SER A 177 -6.42 16.17 24.50
C SER A 177 -6.07 15.83 23.07
N LEU A 178 -7.07 15.86 22.18
CA LEU A 178 -6.90 15.66 20.74
C LEU A 178 -6.07 16.76 20.07
N ALA A 179 -5.90 17.92 20.73
CA ALA A 179 -5.11 19.04 20.24
C ALA A 179 -3.60 18.92 20.51
N VAL A 180 -3.17 17.89 21.26
CA VAL A 180 -1.76 17.64 21.61
C VAL A 180 -1.22 16.49 20.78
N GLU A 181 0.10 16.50 20.53
CA GLU A 181 0.77 15.37 19.88
C GLU A 181 0.45 14.05 20.60
N PRO A 182 0.11 13.00 19.82
CA PRO A 182 -0.34 11.74 20.40
C PRO A 182 0.77 11.00 21.13
N VAL A 183 0.38 10.29 22.20
CA VAL A 183 1.29 9.50 23.06
C VAL A 183 1.86 8.27 22.34
N VAL A 184 1.20 7.84 21.28
CA VAL A 184 1.65 6.77 20.40
C VAL A 184 1.25 7.08 18.96
N LYS A 185 2.22 6.98 18.05
CA LYS A 185 1.99 7.10 16.62
C LYS A 185 1.59 5.75 16.02
N THR A 186 0.85 5.80 14.92
CA THR A 186 0.41 4.62 14.16
C THR A 186 1.61 3.81 13.70
N THR A 187 2.70 4.48 13.30
CA THR A 187 3.98 3.86 12.94
C THR A 187 4.58 3.03 14.07
N GLU A 188 4.48 3.48 15.33
CA GLU A 188 4.97 2.73 16.49
C GLU A 188 4.12 1.47 16.75
N ILE A 189 2.79 1.57 16.59
CA ILE A 189 1.87 0.42 16.74
C ILE A 189 2.16 -0.61 15.65
N GLN A 190 2.32 -0.16 14.40
CA GLN A 190 2.66 -1.03 13.27
C GLN A 190 4.03 -1.69 13.47
N ALA A 191 5.03 -0.94 13.94
CA ALA A 191 6.34 -1.50 14.26
C ALA A 191 6.25 -2.59 15.34
N LYS A 192 5.43 -2.37 16.39
CA LYS A 192 5.17 -3.38 17.42
C LYS A 192 4.44 -4.60 16.89
N ALA A 193 3.47 -4.41 16.01
CA ALA A 193 2.78 -5.52 15.33
C ALA A 193 3.75 -6.35 14.48
N GLN A 194 4.64 -5.69 13.74
CA GLN A 194 5.66 -6.34 12.92
C GLN A 194 6.72 -7.06 13.76
N GLU A 195 7.13 -6.50 14.90
CA GLU A 195 8.04 -7.13 15.86
C GLU A 195 7.42 -8.42 16.44
N LEU A 196 6.15 -8.35 16.88
CA LEU A 196 5.39 -9.51 17.35
C LEU A 196 5.27 -10.57 16.25
N PHE A 197 4.89 -10.16 15.03
CA PHE A 197 4.77 -11.08 13.91
C PHE A 197 6.10 -11.76 13.57
N SER A 198 7.18 -10.99 13.47
CA SER A 198 8.50 -11.52 13.10
C SER A 198 9.07 -12.47 14.15
N ALA A 199 8.76 -12.25 15.44
CA ALA A 199 9.21 -13.11 16.52
C ALA A 199 8.34 -14.36 16.69
N CYS A 200 7.02 -14.24 16.55
CA CYS A 200 6.08 -15.31 16.84
C CYS A 200 5.75 -16.17 15.61
N ASN A 201 5.68 -15.59 14.41
CA ASN A 201 5.34 -16.30 13.17
C ASN A 201 6.29 -17.48 12.87
N PRO A 202 7.63 -17.35 12.99
CA PRO A 202 8.54 -18.46 12.73
C PRO A 202 8.41 -19.62 13.73
N VAL A 203 7.97 -19.33 14.96
CA VAL A 203 7.76 -20.35 15.99
C VAL A 203 6.48 -21.13 15.69
N VAL A 204 5.38 -20.44 15.42
CA VAL A 204 4.07 -21.09 15.22
C VAL A 204 3.89 -21.77 13.88
N THR A 205 4.71 -21.43 12.88
CA THR A 205 4.66 -22.02 11.53
C THR A 205 5.70 -23.10 11.31
N LYS A 206 6.46 -23.51 12.34
CA LYS A 206 7.44 -24.60 12.19
C LYS A 206 6.75 -25.85 11.67
N PRO A 207 7.16 -26.39 10.49
CA PRO A 207 6.55 -27.59 9.94
C PRO A 207 6.83 -28.79 10.85
N LYS A 208 5.86 -29.73 10.93
CA LYS A 208 6.06 -31.03 11.59
C LYS A 208 7.36 -31.66 11.06
N PRO A 209 8.29 -32.10 11.93
CA PRO A 209 9.42 -32.91 11.48
C PRO A 209 8.89 -34.11 10.70
N LYS A 210 9.32 -34.28 9.45
CA LYS A 210 9.03 -35.53 8.72
C LYS A 210 9.65 -36.66 9.53
N VAL A 211 8.82 -37.57 10.02
CA VAL A 211 9.28 -38.83 10.59
C VAL A 211 9.93 -39.58 9.43
N ASP A 212 11.26 -39.56 9.36
CA ASP A 212 12.01 -40.56 8.63
C ASP A 212 11.73 -41.90 9.32
N LEU A 213 10.78 -42.65 8.74
CA LEU A 213 10.59 -44.05 9.07
C LEU A 213 11.97 -44.74 8.97
N PRO A 214 12.43 -45.44 10.02
CA PRO A 214 13.70 -46.14 9.96
C PRO A 214 13.67 -47.12 8.78
N LYS A 215 14.70 -47.09 7.94
CA LYS A 215 14.95 -48.11 6.91
C LYS A 215 14.91 -49.49 7.58
N GLU A 216 13.85 -50.25 7.35
CA GLU A 216 13.85 -51.68 7.62
C GLU A 216 14.72 -52.34 6.55
N GLU A 217 15.92 -52.72 6.99
CA GLU A 217 16.89 -53.53 6.28
C GLU A 217 16.28 -54.94 6.11
N ASN A 218 15.71 -55.22 4.94
CA ASN A 218 15.31 -56.58 4.55
C ASN A 218 16.57 -57.45 4.36
N PRO A 219 16.73 -58.58 5.06
CA PRO A 219 17.64 -59.62 4.63
C PRO A 219 16.87 -60.73 3.88
N SER A 220 17.39 -61.05 2.69
CA SER A 220 17.32 -62.35 2.01
C SER A 220 16.22 -62.55 0.95
N GLU A 221 16.61 -62.35 -0.32
CA GLU A 221 16.32 -63.34 -1.38
C GLU A 221 17.54 -64.28 -1.47
N PRO A 222 17.38 -65.59 -1.77
CA PRO A 222 17.43 -65.96 -3.19
C PRO A 222 16.60 -67.21 -3.57
N ASN A 223 16.01 -67.19 -4.77
CA ASN A 223 16.31 -68.12 -5.88
C ASN A 223 15.24 -67.99 -6.99
N GLY A 224 15.70 -67.70 -8.22
CA GLY A 224 14.90 -67.87 -9.45
C GLY A 224 14.70 -69.35 -9.84
N PRO A 225 14.28 -69.72 -11.08
CA PRO A 225 14.53 -68.98 -12.33
C PRO A 225 13.42 -68.99 -13.44
N VAL A 226 13.51 -68.01 -14.35
CA VAL A 226 13.52 -68.10 -15.84
C VAL A 226 12.26 -68.47 -16.69
N ASN A 227 12.05 -67.61 -17.72
CA ASN A 227 11.42 -67.77 -19.06
C ASN A 227 9.88 -67.87 -19.18
N THR A 228 9.17 -67.32 -20.18
CA THR A 228 9.47 -67.06 -21.61
C THR A 228 8.45 -66.05 -22.20
N GLN A 229 8.81 -65.42 -23.34
CA GLN A 229 8.05 -64.79 -24.46
C GLN A 229 6.50 -64.98 -24.51
N GLU A 230 5.66 -64.08 -25.06
CA GLU A 230 5.62 -63.54 -26.45
C GLU A 230 4.46 -62.51 -26.60
N ASN A 231 4.56 -61.57 -27.55
CA ASN A 231 3.49 -60.71 -28.12
C ASN A 231 2.64 -61.55 -29.15
N PRO A 232 1.56 -61.14 -29.88
CA PRO A 232 1.00 -59.80 -30.14
C PRO A 232 -0.56 -59.65 -30.29
N GLU A 233 -0.99 -58.39 -30.49
CA GLU A 233 -2.16 -57.86 -31.25
C GLU A 233 -3.59 -58.47 -31.15
N ALA A 234 -4.57 -57.63 -30.76
CA ALA A 234 -5.78 -57.28 -31.53
C ALA A 234 -6.71 -56.30 -30.79
N GLN A 235 -6.96 -55.14 -31.39
CA GLN A 235 -8.09 -54.19 -31.14
C GLN A 235 -9.39 -54.76 -31.81
N PRO A 236 -10.58 -54.10 -31.83
CA PRO A 236 -11.08 -52.89 -31.14
C PRO A 236 -12.56 -52.99 -30.64
N SER A 237 -13.05 -51.96 -29.94
CA SER A 237 -14.36 -51.30 -30.13
C SER A 237 -14.47 -50.18 -29.09
N GLY A 238 -14.33 -48.91 -29.47
CA GLY A 238 -15.45 -48.04 -29.88
C GLY A 238 -16.11 -47.46 -28.61
N THR A 239 -16.08 -46.17 -28.29
CA THR A 239 -16.27 -44.95 -29.10
C THR A 239 -15.69 -43.81 -28.23
N GLU A 240 -14.71 -43.02 -28.67
CA GLU A 240 -14.88 -41.72 -29.35
C GLU A 240 -15.98 -40.83 -28.75
N GLN A 241 -15.82 -39.52 -28.56
CA GLN A 241 -14.67 -38.63 -28.53
C GLN A 241 -15.22 -37.25 -28.12
N VAL A 242 -14.30 -36.41 -27.64
CA VAL A 242 -14.12 -34.94 -27.77
C VAL A 242 -15.14 -34.14 -28.61
N ALA A 243 -15.32 -32.82 -28.51
CA ALA A 243 -14.74 -31.69 -27.78
C ALA A 243 -15.66 -30.47 -28.07
N ALA A 244 -15.31 -29.32 -27.47
CA ALA A 244 -15.38 -27.94 -28.00
C ALA A 244 -16.31 -27.66 -29.22
N ASP A 245 -17.08 -26.57 -29.28
CA ASP A 245 -16.59 -25.19 -29.21
C ASP A 245 -17.79 -24.22 -29.36
N SER A 246 -17.68 -23.05 -28.70
CA SER A 246 -18.15 -21.71 -29.13
C SER A 246 -19.61 -21.22 -29.22
N ALA A 247 -19.64 -19.89 -29.05
CA ALA A 247 -20.58 -18.84 -29.49
C ALA A 247 -21.80 -18.59 -28.60
N ASP A 248 -21.87 -17.49 -27.84
CA ASP A 248 -22.05 -16.07 -28.22
C ASP A 248 -23.54 -15.66 -28.30
N ALA A 249 -23.78 -14.41 -27.89
CA ALA A 249 -24.91 -13.53 -28.18
C ALA A 249 -26.02 -13.33 -27.11
N THR A 250 -25.91 -12.15 -26.49
CA THR A 250 -26.94 -11.09 -26.37
C THR A 250 -28.20 -11.30 -25.52
N GLU A 251 -28.37 -10.44 -24.51
CA GLU A 251 -29.68 -9.98 -24.05
C GLU A 251 -29.73 -8.45 -24.00
N ALA A 252 -30.62 -7.89 -24.82
CA ALA A 252 -31.06 -6.50 -24.82
C ALA A 252 -32.36 -6.36 -24.03
N LYS A 253 -32.50 -5.25 -23.30
CA LYS A 253 -33.73 -4.84 -22.61
C LYS A 253 -34.75 -4.25 -23.59
N PRO A 254 -36.06 -4.50 -23.44
CA PRO A 254 -37.09 -3.80 -24.19
C PRO A 254 -37.63 -2.57 -23.44
N ASP A 255 -37.93 -1.55 -24.23
CA ASP A 255 -38.66 -0.32 -23.93
C ASP A 255 -40.12 -0.51 -24.35
N MET A 256 -41.10 -0.18 -23.49
CA MET A 256 -42.52 -0.11 -23.85
C MET A 256 -43.20 0.99 -23.02
N ASP A 257 -43.42 2.10 -23.72
CA ASP A 257 -44.32 3.22 -23.46
C ASP A 257 -45.80 2.75 -23.35
N LEU A 258 -46.58 3.34 -22.43
CA LEU A 258 -48.05 3.24 -22.39
C LEU A 258 -48.67 4.32 -21.47
N ASP A 259 -49.30 5.29 -22.15
CA ASP A 259 -50.35 6.27 -21.76
C ASP A 259 -49.96 7.54 -20.95
#